data_AF-A0A9X8MGQ5-F1
#
_entry.id   AF-A0A9X8MGQ5-F1
#
_cell.length_a   1.000
_cell.length_b   1.000
_cell.length_c   1.000
_cell.angle_alpha   90.00
_cell.angle_beta   90.00
_cell.angle_gamma   90.00
#
_symmetry.space_group_name_H-M   'P 1'
#
loop_
_entity.id
_entity.type
_entity.pdbx_description
1 polymer ?
#
loop_
_entity_poly.entity_id
_entity_poly.type
_entity_poly.pdbx_seq_one_letter_code
_entity_poly.pdbx_strand_id
1 'polypeptide(L)' 'MQTFETHRIEGYAPLENYAALSDGRSVALVATDGSIDWWCPQYGLTPSV' A
#
# COMPACT_ATOMS: atom_id res chain seq x y z
N MET A 1 -15.19 -2.90 -16.25
CA MET A 1 -14.61 -3.49 -15.02
C MET A 1 -13.30 -4.13 -15.44
N GLN A 2 -12.17 -3.71 -14.88
CA GLN A 2 -10.87 -4.31 -15.21
C GLN A 2 -10.65 -5.46 -14.23
N THR A 3 -10.61 -6.69 -14.74
CA THR A 3 -10.34 -7.89 -13.95
C THR A 3 -8.82 -8.03 -13.88
N PHE A 4 -8.22 -7.58 -12.79
CA PHE A 4 -6.78 -7.75 -12.58
C PHE A 4 -6.53 -9.19 -12.18
N GLU A 5 -5.79 -9.94 -12.99
CA GLU A 5 -5.33 -11.28 -12.64
C GLU A 5 -4.51 -11.20 -11.34
N THR A 6 -4.98 -11.86 -10.28
CA THR A 6 -4.28 -11.95 -8.99
C THR A 6 -3.12 -12.94 -9.08
N HIS A 7 -2.14 -12.63 -9.92
CA HIS A 7 -0.88 -13.37 -9.92
C HIS A 7 -0.08 -12.91 -8.70
N ARG A 8 0.10 -13.80 -7.72
CA ARG A 8 0.86 -13.55 -6.49
C ARG A 8 2.16 -14.36 -6.51
N ILE A 9 3.26 -13.73 -6.13
CA ILE A 9 4.58 -14.35 -5.98
C ILE A 9 4.86 -14.43 -4.48
N GLU A 10 4.92 -15.65 -3.94
CA GLU A 10 5.15 -15.90 -2.50
C GLU A 10 4.15 -15.18 -1.57
N GLY A 11 2.94 -14.92 -2.07
CA GLY A 11 1.88 -14.20 -1.34
C GLY A 11 1.80 -12.70 -1.63
N TYR A 12 2.77 -12.11 -2.32
CA TYR A 12 2.81 -10.69 -2.68
C TYR A 12 2.37 -10.46 -4.13
N ALA A 13 1.74 -9.33 -4.42
CA ALA A 13 1.48 -8.93 -5.80
C ALA A 13 2.79 -8.41 -6.46
N PRO A 14 2.87 -8.42 -7.80
CA PRO A 14 3.92 -7.70 -8.53
C PRO A 14 3.93 -6.21 -8.15
N LEU A 15 5.10 -5.57 -8.18
CA LEU A 15 5.26 -4.20 -7.72
C LEU A 15 4.41 -3.21 -8.55
N GLU A 16 4.29 -3.46 -9.85
CA GLU A 16 3.47 -2.69 -10.79
C GLU A 16 1.96 -2.78 -10.51
N ASN A 17 1.54 -3.76 -9.72
CA ASN A 17 0.14 -3.96 -9.34
C ASN A 17 -0.20 -3.30 -7.99
N TYR A 18 0.71 -2.52 -7.40
CA TYR A 18 0.39 -1.70 -6.23
C TYR A 18 0.16 -0.23 -6.61
N ALA A 19 -0.86 0.35 -6.01
CA ALA A 19 -1.02 1.78 -5.91
C ALA A 19 -0.54 2.26 -4.53
N ALA A 20 0.16 3.41 -4.51
CA ALA A 20 0.48 4.10 -3.28
C ALA A 20 -0.65 5.08 -2.93
N LEU A 21 -1.26 4.91 -1.75
CA LEU A 21 -2.25 5.84 -1.20
C LEU A 21 -1.65 6.56 0.00
N SER A 22 -1.74 7.89 0.03
CA SER A 22 -1.22 8.71 1.12
C SER A 22 -2.15 9.87 1.45
N ASP A 23 -2.21 10.23 2.73
CA ASP A 23 -2.88 11.41 3.25
C ASP A 23 -1.89 12.54 3.63
N GLY A 24 -0.61 12.40 3.23
CA GLY A 24 0.47 13.31 3.61
C GLY A 24 1.10 13.02 4.97
N ARG A 25 0.56 12.07 5.76
CA ARG A 25 1.10 11.65 7.06
C ARG A 25 1.44 10.17 7.10
N SER A 26 0.71 9.36 6.36
CA SER A 26 0.85 7.92 6.25
C SER A 26 0.84 7.46 4.79
N VAL A 27 1.33 6.25 4.53
CA VAL A 27 1.29 5.64 3.20
C VAL A 27 0.90 4.17 3.28
N ALA A 28 0.06 3.74 2.34
CA ALA A 28 -0.35 2.36 2.14
C ALA A 28 0.01 1.90 0.73
N LEU A 29 0.46 0.66 0.60
CA LEU A 29 0.52 -0.04 -0.68
C LEU A 29 -0.70 -0.93 -0.81
N VAL A 30 -1.52 -0.65 -1.82
CA VAL A 30 -2.78 -1.37 -2.08
C VAL A 30 -2.65 -2.10 -3.40
N ALA A 31 -2.77 -3.43 -3.38
CA ALA A 31 -2.77 -4.24 -4.58
C ALA A 31 -4.05 -4.03 -5.40
N THR A 32 -4.02 -4.39 -6.68
CA THR A 32 -5.19 -4.31 -7.58
C THR A 32 -6.38 -5.17 -7.16
N ASP A 33 -6.17 -6.15 -6.28
CA ASP A 33 -7.22 -6.96 -5.66
C ASP A 33 -7.79 -6.35 -4.37
N GLY A 34 -7.30 -5.18 -3.98
CA GLY A 34 -7.72 -4.45 -2.80
C GLY A 34 -6.99 -4.84 -1.51
N SER A 35 -6.06 -5.81 -1.56
CA SER A 35 -5.28 -6.19 -0.37
C SER A 35 -4.26 -5.11 0.00
N ILE A 36 -4.00 -4.97 1.30
CA ILE A 36 -2.98 -4.06 1.84
C ILE A 36 -1.84 -4.89 2.37
N ASP A 37 -0.70 -4.84 1.69
CA ASP A 37 0.48 -5.63 2.06
C ASP A 37 1.47 -4.82 2.90
N TRP A 38 1.39 -3.49 2.85
CA TRP A 38 2.21 -2.59 3.68
C TRP A 38 1.46 -1.33 4.08
N TRP A 39 1.63 -0.92 5.34
CA TRP A 39 1.09 0.31 5.91
C TRP A 39 2.13 0.97 6.82
N CYS A 40 2.45 2.24 6.56
CA CYS A 40 3.30 3.09 7.40
C CYS A 40 2.44 4.19 8.04
N PRO A 41 1.91 4.01 9.27
CA PRO A 41 1.19 5.06 9.97
C PRO A 41 2.16 6.11 10.49
N GLN A 42 1.66 7.35 10.64
CA GLN A 42 2.34 8.36 11.43
C GLN A 42 2.48 7.89 12.89
N TYR A 43 3.71 7.56 13.31
CA TYR A 43 4.09 7.56 14.71
C TYR A 43 4.65 8.94 15.02
N GLY A 44 3.97 9.70 15.87
CA GLY A 44 4.21 11.13 16.07
C GLY A 44 5.67 11.49 16.33
N LEU A 45 6.39 11.93 15.30
CA LEU A 45 7.49 12.86 15.46
C LEU A 45 6.88 14.26 15.57
N THR A 46 6.27 14.58 16.71
CA THR A 46 6.17 15.98 17.10
C THR A 46 7.61 16.43 17.36
N PRO A 47 8.24 17.31 16.55
CA PRO A 47 9.37 18.04 17.07
C PRO A 47 8.79 18.87 18.24
N SER A 48 9.20 18.56 19.46
CA SER A 48 8.95 19.44 20.60
C SER A 48 9.60 20.78 20.26
N VAL A 49 8.79 21.79 19.95
CA VAL A 49 9.22 23.19 19.91
C VAL A 49 9.30 23.73 21.33
#